data_AF-A0A7T0RK55-F1
#
_entry.id   AF-A0A7T0RK55-F1
#
_cell.length_a   1.000
_cell.length_b   1.000
_cell.length_c   1.000
_cell.angle_alpha   90.00
_cell.angle_beta   90.00
_cell.angle_gamma   90.00
#
_symmetry.space_group_name_H-M   'P 1'
#
loop_
_entity.id
_entity.type
_entity.pdbx_description
1 polymer ?
#
loop_
_entity_poly.entity_id
_entity_poly.type
_entity_poly.pdbx_seq_one_letter_code
_entity_poly.pdbx_strand_id
1 'polypeptide(L)'
;MYSLNSNICVIFGAGEMGRLAYESLKTKLNICAFIDNDKKKYSSYIDDLPIKPPLELQNLNPSKIIIASEYFEQIWQQLVVDLAIHENRISVFKATDSIAQFGLDEQRKKLAENLLLNVCRELDAHFVNYYVDAGTLLGIIRDDALIPWDDDLDFAVSSLHIDKCKVAIENFIKKIYKTKGIELEIDAYYAEYNFKKIAQGDLRCFKLKPKHKNLDAPALDFFIKYQDTDEMNYLMSSRAITMPAYHIRNTQVRIFRGENIRIPDNVEAYLTEHYGDWRTPNKEWNVSMLDNATVFKHD
;
A
#
# COMPACT_ATOMS: atom_id res chain seq x y z
N MET A 1 -2.45 40.39 -23.85
CA MET A 1 -3.33 39.70 -22.90
C MET A 1 -2.63 38.42 -22.47
N TYR A 2 -1.85 38.47 -21.39
CA TYR A 2 -1.26 37.27 -20.78
C TYR A 2 -2.25 36.81 -19.70
N SER A 3 -2.96 35.72 -19.99
CA SER A 3 -3.84 35.07 -19.03
C SER A 3 -3.04 34.65 -17.81
N LEU A 4 -3.57 34.96 -16.63
CA LEU A 4 -3.12 34.54 -15.30
C LEU A 4 -2.47 33.15 -15.34
N ASN A 5 -1.28 33.01 -14.73
CA ASN A 5 -0.75 31.70 -14.34
C ASN A 5 -1.86 31.00 -13.54
N SER A 6 -2.55 30.07 -14.19
CA SER A 6 -3.46 29.18 -13.51
C SER A 6 -2.62 28.45 -12.46
N ASN A 7 -3.12 28.39 -11.22
CA ASN A 7 -2.42 27.80 -10.09
C ASN A 7 -2.36 26.27 -10.29
N ILE A 8 -1.55 25.83 -11.24
CA ILE A 8 -1.47 24.44 -11.68
C ILE A 8 -0.74 23.61 -10.63
N CYS A 9 -1.21 22.40 -10.45
CA CYS A 9 -0.67 21.39 -9.56
C CYS A 9 -0.25 20.19 -10.41
N VAL A 10 0.67 19.39 -9.87
CA VAL A 10 1.05 18.09 -10.44
C VAL A 10 1.01 17.02 -9.35
N ILE A 11 0.79 15.78 -9.77
CA ILE A 11 0.92 14.61 -8.91
C ILE A 11 2.22 13.90 -9.26
N PHE A 12 3.10 13.69 -8.27
CA PHE A 12 4.31 12.89 -8.41
C PHE A 12 4.03 11.46 -7.95
N GLY A 13 3.94 10.56 -8.93
CA GLY A 13 3.59 9.16 -8.81
C GLY A 13 2.49 8.84 -9.81
N ALA A 14 2.80 8.10 -10.88
CA ALA A 14 1.83 7.64 -11.88
C ALA A 14 1.47 6.15 -11.65
N GLY A 15 1.40 5.75 -10.38
CA GLY A 15 0.91 4.45 -9.94
C GLY A 15 -0.54 4.53 -9.43
N GLU A 16 -0.95 3.55 -8.65
CA GLU A 16 -2.31 3.49 -8.12
C GLU A 16 -2.61 4.66 -7.17
N MET A 17 -1.70 4.92 -6.23
CA MET A 17 -1.78 6.08 -5.33
C MET A 17 -1.92 7.40 -6.10
N GLY A 18 -1.25 7.51 -7.25
CA GLY A 18 -1.38 8.66 -8.15
C GLY A 18 -2.79 8.84 -8.71
N ARG A 19 -3.37 7.75 -9.23
CA ARG A 19 -4.74 7.76 -9.76
C ARG A 19 -5.73 8.12 -8.67
N LEU A 20 -5.57 7.54 -7.47
CA LEU A 20 -6.43 7.83 -6.33
C LEU A 20 -6.29 9.27 -5.84
N ALA A 21 -5.06 9.81 -5.82
CA ALA A 21 -4.81 11.22 -5.52
C ALA A 21 -5.50 12.14 -6.54
N TYR A 22 -5.45 11.79 -7.83
CA TYR A 22 -6.13 12.56 -8.87
C TYR A 22 -7.64 12.55 -8.66
N GLU A 23 -8.25 11.38 -8.49
CA GLU A 23 -9.69 11.27 -8.23
C GLU A 23 -10.13 12.06 -6.98
N SER A 24 -9.32 12.01 -5.92
CA SER A 24 -9.60 12.70 -4.65
C SER A 24 -9.46 14.23 -4.72
N LEU A 25 -8.66 14.74 -5.66
CA LEU A 25 -8.25 16.15 -5.71
C LEU A 25 -8.67 16.90 -6.98
N LYS A 26 -9.07 16.23 -8.06
CA LYS A 26 -9.38 16.86 -9.36
C LYS A 26 -10.50 17.90 -9.34
N THR A 27 -11.41 17.83 -8.36
CA THR A 27 -12.47 18.84 -8.16
C THR A 27 -12.03 20.04 -7.34
N LYS A 28 -10.89 19.93 -6.64
CA LYS A 28 -10.34 20.94 -5.71
C LYS A 28 -9.12 21.65 -6.28
N LEU A 29 -8.32 20.96 -7.10
CA LEU A 29 -7.05 21.42 -7.62
C LEU A 29 -7.01 21.31 -9.15
N ASN A 30 -6.35 22.28 -9.79
CA ASN A 30 -6.09 22.24 -11.22
C ASN A 30 -4.86 21.38 -11.52
N ILE A 31 -5.05 20.06 -11.67
CA ILE A 31 -3.97 19.10 -11.92
C ILE A 31 -3.74 18.98 -13.42
N CYS A 32 -2.52 19.27 -13.88
CA CYS A 32 -2.22 19.33 -15.31
C CYS A 32 -1.32 18.20 -15.82
N ALA A 33 -0.66 17.44 -14.95
CA ALA A 33 0.22 16.34 -15.33
C ALA A 33 0.51 15.41 -14.14
N PHE A 34 0.91 14.19 -14.48
CA PHE A 34 1.61 13.30 -13.58
C PHE A 34 3.13 13.39 -13.81
N ILE A 35 3.90 13.21 -12.74
CA ILE A 35 5.35 13.10 -12.77
C ILE A 35 5.71 11.71 -12.24
N ASP A 36 6.63 11.00 -12.89
CA ASP A 36 7.10 9.69 -12.41
C ASP A 36 8.59 9.53 -12.71
N ASN A 37 9.28 8.66 -11.99
CA ASN A 37 10.69 8.32 -12.25
C ASN A 37 10.81 7.14 -13.25
N ASP A 38 9.74 6.37 -13.46
CA ASP A 38 9.71 5.27 -14.41
C ASP A 38 9.63 5.78 -15.85
N LYS A 39 10.78 5.71 -16.54
CA LYS A 39 10.93 6.09 -17.95
C LYS A 39 9.95 5.37 -18.89
N LYS A 40 9.48 4.17 -18.54
CA LYS A 40 8.51 3.42 -19.34
C LYS A 40 7.15 4.13 -19.43
N LYS A 41 6.88 5.07 -18.52
CA LYS A 41 5.59 5.78 -18.43
C LYS A 41 5.56 7.14 -19.15
N TYR A 42 6.67 7.72 -19.58
CA TYR A 42 6.73 9.12 -20.05
C TYR A 42 5.95 9.44 -21.34
N SER A 43 5.42 8.43 -22.01
CA SER A 43 4.59 8.57 -23.21
C SER A 43 3.15 8.08 -23.00
N SER A 44 2.77 7.77 -21.77
CA SER A 44 1.42 7.33 -21.43
C SER A 44 0.63 8.44 -20.71
N TYR A 45 -0.67 8.18 -20.57
CA TYR A 45 -1.64 9.12 -20.02
C TYR A 45 -2.44 8.46 -18.90
N ILE A 46 -2.86 9.25 -17.93
CA ILE A 46 -3.84 8.88 -16.91
C ILE A 46 -4.98 9.90 -17.00
N ASP A 47 -6.18 9.45 -17.38
CA ASP A 47 -7.34 10.34 -17.55
C ASP A 47 -7.04 11.57 -18.39
N ASP A 48 -6.44 11.33 -19.56
CA ASP A 48 -6.00 12.35 -20.53
C ASP A 48 -4.90 13.30 -20.04
N LEU A 49 -4.39 13.11 -18.82
CA LEU A 49 -3.23 13.84 -18.30
C LEU A 49 -1.92 13.13 -18.67
N PRO A 50 -0.93 13.85 -19.21
CA PRO A 50 0.35 13.27 -19.58
C PRO A 50 1.16 12.89 -18.35
N ILE A 51 1.91 11.79 -18.45
CA ILE A 51 2.97 11.44 -17.50
C ILE A 51 4.30 11.98 -18.03
N LYS A 52 5.00 12.77 -17.22
CA LYS A 52 6.23 13.48 -17.60
C LYS A 52 7.40 13.09 -16.67
N PRO A 53 8.66 13.23 -17.15
CA PRO A 53 9.84 13.08 -16.29
C PRO A 53 9.95 14.19 -15.24
N PRO A 54 10.70 13.99 -14.14
CA PRO A 54 10.86 15.00 -13.08
C PRO A 54 11.50 16.31 -13.56
N LEU A 55 12.39 16.27 -14.56
CA LEU A 55 12.99 17.49 -15.11
C LEU A 55 11.97 18.47 -15.72
N GLU A 56 10.80 17.99 -16.14
CA GLU A 56 9.74 18.85 -16.67
C GLU A 56 9.12 19.75 -15.60
N LEU A 57 9.37 19.50 -14.31
CA LEU A 57 8.92 20.39 -13.22
C LEU A 57 9.45 21.82 -13.35
N GLN A 58 10.65 22.01 -13.94
CA GLN A 58 11.21 23.34 -14.20
C GLN A 58 10.41 24.09 -15.27
N ASN A 59 9.99 23.38 -16.33
CA ASN A 59 9.22 23.93 -17.44
C ASN A 59 7.76 24.20 -17.02
N LEU A 60 7.16 23.28 -16.28
CA LEU A 60 5.78 23.41 -15.79
C LEU A 60 5.66 24.46 -14.68
N ASN A 61 6.67 24.57 -13.83
CA ASN A 61 6.71 25.43 -12.64
C ASN A 61 5.40 25.38 -11.80
N PRO A 62 4.98 24.20 -11.31
CA PRO A 62 3.68 24.03 -10.68
C PRO A 62 3.60 24.65 -9.28
N SER A 63 2.53 25.35 -8.96
CA SER A 63 2.34 25.95 -7.63
C SER A 63 2.43 24.94 -6.48
N LYS A 64 2.04 23.68 -6.74
CA LYS A 64 2.09 22.58 -5.78
C LYS A 64 2.44 21.26 -6.45
N ILE A 65 3.24 20.44 -5.78
CA ILE A 65 3.60 19.07 -6.14
C ILE A 65 3.06 18.13 -5.06
N ILE A 66 2.22 17.18 -5.44
CA ILE A 66 1.61 16.23 -4.52
C ILE A 66 2.29 14.88 -4.73
N ILE A 67 3.09 14.42 -3.79
CA ILE A 67 3.72 13.10 -3.83
C ILE A 67 2.66 12.06 -3.48
N ALA A 68 2.37 11.15 -4.41
CA ALA A 68 1.42 10.04 -4.24
C ALA A 68 2.10 8.73 -4.67
N SER A 69 3.01 8.25 -3.81
CA SER A 69 3.88 7.11 -4.11
C SER A 69 4.37 6.45 -2.82
N GLU A 70 4.58 5.13 -2.88
CA GLU A 70 5.25 4.36 -1.81
C GLU A 70 6.73 4.74 -1.63
N TYR A 71 7.34 5.39 -2.63
CA TYR A 71 8.72 5.91 -2.60
C TYR A 71 8.77 7.41 -2.20
N PHE A 72 7.83 7.87 -1.37
CA PHE A 72 7.67 9.29 -1.11
C PHE A 72 8.91 9.96 -0.49
N GLU A 73 9.68 9.25 0.35
CA GLU A 73 10.91 9.79 0.95
C GLU A 73 11.98 10.06 -0.10
N GLN A 74 12.19 9.13 -1.05
CA GLN A 74 13.16 9.32 -2.13
C GLN A 74 12.71 10.41 -3.10
N ILE A 75 11.42 10.42 -3.46
CA ILE A 75 10.87 11.48 -4.30
C ILE A 75 11.02 12.83 -3.61
N TRP A 76 10.79 12.88 -2.30
CA TRP A 76 10.94 14.10 -1.51
C TRP A 76 12.39 14.61 -1.52
N GLN A 77 13.36 13.72 -1.27
CA GLN A 77 14.78 14.04 -1.36
C GLN A 77 15.16 14.53 -2.77
N GLN A 78 14.72 13.84 -3.83
CA GLN A 78 14.96 14.24 -5.21
C GLN A 78 14.42 15.65 -5.51
N LEU A 79 13.20 15.95 -5.04
CA LEU A 79 12.58 17.26 -5.26
C LEU A 79 13.34 18.37 -4.55
N VAL A 80 13.73 18.17 -3.30
CA VAL A 80 14.36 19.22 -2.47
C VAL A 80 15.85 19.36 -2.77
N VAL A 81 16.58 18.25 -2.87
CA VAL A 81 18.04 18.22 -3.00
C VAL A 81 18.46 18.34 -4.46
N ASP A 82 17.94 17.49 -5.35
CA ASP A 82 18.42 17.42 -6.73
C ASP A 82 17.79 18.49 -7.62
N LEU A 83 16.51 18.78 -7.41
CA LEU A 83 15.73 19.73 -8.21
C LEU A 83 15.54 21.09 -7.55
N ALA A 84 16.05 21.27 -6.32
CA ALA A 84 16.00 22.52 -5.55
C ALA A 84 14.58 23.11 -5.44
N ILE A 85 13.55 22.26 -5.35
CA ILE A 85 12.17 22.70 -5.13
C ILE A 85 11.97 23.03 -3.65
N HIS A 86 11.46 24.22 -3.38
CA HIS A 86 11.21 24.69 -2.02
C HIS A 86 10.12 23.85 -1.33
N GLU A 87 10.35 23.47 -0.08
CA GLU A 87 9.54 22.48 0.63
C GLU A 87 8.05 22.86 0.76
N ASN A 88 7.76 24.14 0.92
CA ASN A 88 6.39 24.67 1.01
C ASN A 88 5.51 24.40 -0.23
N ARG A 89 6.10 24.02 -1.37
CA ARG A 89 5.37 23.64 -2.60
C ARG A 89 4.98 22.17 -2.61
N ILE A 90 5.36 21.39 -1.61
CA ILE A 90 5.29 19.94 -1.70
C ILE A 90 4.44 19.41 -0.55
N SER A 91 3.63 18.41 -0.86
CA SER A 91 2.82 17.68 0.11
C SER A 91 2.79 16.21 -0.24
N VAL A 92 2.64 15.34 0.74
CA VAL A 92 2.42 13.90 0.53
C VAL A 92 0.92 13.62 0.62
N PHE A 93 0.37 12.91 -0.35
CA PHE A 93 -1.00 12.42 -0.34
C PHE A 93 -1.11 11.23 0.62
N LYS A 94 -2.02 11.32 1.59
CA LYS A 94 -2.22 10.31 2.65
C LYS A 94 -3.54 9.56 2.46
N ALA A 95 -3.67 8.38 3.07
CA ALA A 95 -4.94 7.65 3.11
C ALA A 95 -6.10 8.51 3.69
N THR A 96 -5.80 9.40 4.64
CA THR A 96 -6.77 10.37 5.19
C THR A 96 -7.28 11.41 4.19
N ASP A 97 -6.60 11.60 3.05
CA ASP A 97 -7.02 12.47 1.95
C ASP A 97 -7.85 11.73 0.90
N SER A 98 -7.84 10.39 0.96
CA SER A 98 -8.43 9.49 -0.04
C SER A 98 -9.95 9.50 0.01
N ILE A 99 -10.60 9.50 -1.16
CA ILE A 99 -12.05 9.24 -1.25
C ILE A 99 -12.40 7.75 -1.07
N ALA A 100 -11.40 6.86 -1.06
CA ALA A 100 -11.56 5.40 -0.95
C ALA A 100 -11.65 4.91 0.51
N GLN A 101 -11.55 5.80 1.51
CA GLN A 101 -11.61 5.46 2.93
C GLN A 101 -12.84 4.60 3.29
N PHE A 102 -12.65 3.58 4.14
CA PHE A 102 -13.72 2.70 4.62
C PHE A 102 -14.81 3.46 5.39
N GLY A 103 -14.44 4.49 6.14
CA GLY A 103 -15.35 5.27 6.98
C GLY A 103 -16.25 6.23 6.22
N LEU A 104 -16.02 6.44 4.91
CA LEU A 104 -16.85 7.31 4.08
C LEU A 104 -18.04 6.58 3.46
N ASP A 105 -17.98 5.25 3.36
CA ASP A 105 -19.02 4.43 2.73
C ASP A 105 -19.20 3.08 3.44
N GLU A 106 -20.36 2.88 4.04
CA GLU A 106 -20.71 1.65 4.77
C GLU A 106 -20.80 0.41 3.86
N GLN A 107 -21.18 0.57 2.59
CA GLN A 107 -21.17 -0.53 1.62
C GLN A 107 -19.74 -0.94 1.27
N ARG A 108 -18.84 0.05 1.08
CA ARG A 108 -17.42 -0.21 0.87
C ARG A 108 -16.80 -0.93 2.05
N LYS A 109 -17.04 -0.46 3.27
CA LYS A 109 -16.58 -1.12 4.50
C LYS A 109 -17.05 -2.57 4.57
N LYS A 110 -18.34 -2.82 4.35
CA LYS A 110 -18.90 -4.20 4.33
C LYS A 110 -18.27 -5.04 3.24
N LEU A 111 -18.04 -4.49 2.05
CA LEU A 111 -17.37 -5.18 0.97
C LEU A 111 -15.93 -5.57 1.38
N ALA A 112 -15.18 -4.65 1.97
CA ALA A 112 -13.83 -4.90 2.48
C ALA A 112 -13.81 -6.01 3.54
N GLU A 113 -14.67 -5.93 4.57
CA GLU A 113 -14.79 -6.99 5.58
C GLU A 113 -15.13 -8.35 4.94
N ASN A 114 -16.03 -8.39 3.95
CA ASN A 114 -16.34 -9.61 3.22
C ASN A 114 -15.15 -10.14 2.40
N LEU A 115 -14.41 -9.28 1.72
CA LEU A 115 -13.25 -9.68 0.92
C LEU A 115 -12.14 -10.23 1.81
N LEU A 116 -11.87 -9.57 2.95
CA LEU A 116 -10.95 -10.03 3.98
C LEU A 116 -11.25 -11.48 4.40
N LEU A 117 -12.50 -11.76 4.79
CA LEU A 117 -12.91 -13.10 5.23
C LEU A 117 -12.86 -14.14 4.11
N ASN A 118 -13.21 -13.76 2.88
CA ASN A 118 -13.07 -14.65 1.73
C ASN A 118 -11.61 -15.01 1.47
N VAL A 119 -10.68 -14.05 1.54
CA VAL A 119 -9.24 -14.31 1.40
C VAL A 119 -8.77 -15.24 2.50
N CYS A 120 -9.10 -14.96 3.77
CA CYS A 120 -8.75 -15.81 4.90
C CYS A 120 -9.18 -17.27 4.68
N ARG A 121 -10.43 -17.49 4.25
CA ARG A 121 -10.95 -18.82 3.94
C ARG A 121 -10.17 -19.54 2.84
N GLU A 122 -9.82 -18.83 1.75
CA GLU A 122 -9.04 -19.44 0.68
C GLU A 122 -7.61 -19.76 1.14
N LEU A 123 -6.95 -18.86 1.88
CA LEU A 123 -5.61 -19.10 2.42
C LEU A 123 -5.58 -20.30 3.40
N ASP A 124 -6.56 -20.39 4.30
CA ASP A 124 -6.70 -21.54 5.22
C ASP A 124 -6.99 -22.84 4.46
N ALA A 125 -7.88 -22.82 3.45
CA ALA A 125 -8.21 -24.00 2.63
C ALA A 125 -7.00 -24.53 1.85
N HIS A 126 -6.02 -23.66 1.56
CA HIS A 126 -4.77 -24.00 0.88
C HIS A 126 -3.60 -24.23 1.85
N PHE A 127 -3.84 -24.27 3.16
CA PHE A 127 -2.81 -24.46 4.19
C PHE A 127 -1.64 -23.48 4.03
N VAL A 128 -1.96 -22.22 3.71
CA VAL A 128 -0.99 -21.12 3.66
C VAL A 128 -0.70 -20.68 5.08
N ASN A 129 0.56 -20.38 5.38
CA ASN A 129 0.94 -19.77 6.65
C ASN A 129 0.90 -18.25 6.45
N TYR A 130 -0.11 -17.62 7.04
CA TYR A 130 -0.42 -16.21 6.84
C TYR A 130 -0.99 -15.60 8.12
N TYR A 131 -1.01 -14.27 8.18
CA TYR A 131 -1.85 -13.52 9.11
C TYR A 131 -2.32 -12.22 8.47
N VAL A 132 -3.40 -11.63 8.99
CA VAL A 132 -3.83 -10.27 8.66
C VAL A 132 -2.80 -9.30 9.24
N ASP A 133 -2.33 -8.33 8.46
CA ASP A 133 -1.16 -7.49 8.78
C ASP A 133 -1.49 -5.98 8.79
N ALA A 134 -0.49 -5.15 9.08
CA ALA A 134 -0.50 -3.69 8.95
C ALA A 134 -1.74 -3.00 9.56
N GLY A 135 -2.33 -2.02 8.84
CA GLY A 135 -3.47 -1.23 9.31
C GLY A 135 -4.73 -2.09 9.53
N THR A 136 -4.88 -3.13 8.70
CA THR A 136 -5.97 -4.11 8.82
C THR A 136 -5.91 -4.85 10.16
N LEU A 137 -4.73 -5.37 10.55
CA LEU A 137 -4.52 -6.02 11.84
C LEU A 137 -4.74 -5.06 13.00
N LEU A 138 -4.13 -3.87 12.91
CA LEU A 138 -4.21 -2.85 13.95
C LEU A 138 -5.65 -2.48 14.27
N GLY A 139 -6.46 -2.21 13.25
CA GLY A 139 -7.88 -1.92 13.41
C GLY A 139 -8.62 -3.07 14.09
N ILE A 140 -8.42 -4.31 13.62
CA ILE A 140 -9.13 -5.47 14.15
C ILE A 140 -8.78 -5.73 15.62
N ILE A 141 -7.50 -5.58 16.00
CA ILE A 141 -7.07 -5.81 17.38
C ILE A 141 -7.50 -4.67 18.31
N ARG A 142 -7.38 -3.42 17.86
CA ARG A 142 -7.68 -2.24 18.69
C ARG A 142 -9.18 -1.98 18.82
N ASP A 143 -9.90 -2.01 17.70
CA ASP A 143 -11.25 -1.48 17.58
C ASP A 143 -12.30 -2.54 17.18
N ASP A 144 -11.88 -3.78 16.94
CA ASP A 144 -12.72 -4.84 16.32
C ASP A 144 -13.40 -4.37 15.02
N ALA A 145 -12.67 -3.58 14.23
CA ALA A 145 -13.13 -2.99 12.98
C ALA A 145 -11.94 -2.66 12.05
N LEU A 146 -12.20 -2.46 10.75
CA LEU A 146 -11.22 -1.84 9.87
C LEU A 146 -11.03 -0.36 10.25
N ILE A 147 -9.81 0.17 10.08
CA ILE A 147 -9.51 1.58 10.37
C ILE A 147 -10.36 2.48 9.44
N PRO A 148 -11.13 3.45 9.96
CA PRO A 148 -12.05 4.23 9.11
C PRO A 148 -11.39 5.07 8.01
N TRP A 149 -10.11 5.38 8.14
CA TRP A 149 -9.36 6.18 7.15
C TRP A 149 -8.36 5.35 6.33
N ASP A 150 -8.36 4.02 6.45
CA ASP A 150 -7.69 3.12 5.51
C ASP A 150 -8.56 2.84 4.29
N ASP A 151 -7.92 2.36 3.22
CA ASP A 151 -8.55 2.01 1.95
C ASP A 151 -8.05 0.68 1.33
N ASP A 152 -7.21 -0.07 2.03
CA ASP A 152 -6.66 -1.36 1.60
C ASP A 152 -6.78 -2.46 2.67
N LEU A 153 -6.43 -3.69 2.29
CA LEU A 153 -6.41 -4.87 3.14
C LEU A 153 -5.05 -5.57 3.05
N ASP A 154 -4.43 -5.82 4.19
CA ASP A 154 -3.07 -6.32 4.26
C ASP A 154 -2.98 -7.73 4.85
N PHE A 155 -2.13 -8.54 4.24
CA PHE A 155 -1.82 -9.90 4.66
C PHE A 155 -0.31 -10.10 4.66
N ALA A 156 0.19 -10.78 5.70
CA ALA A 156 1.52 -11.32 5.71
C ALA A 156 1.49 -12.78 5.28
N VAL A 157 2.44 -13.19 4.44
CA VAL A 157 2.55 -14.57 3.95
C VAL A 157 3.98 -15.06 4.14
N SER A 158 4.13 -16.25 4.70
CA SER A 158 5.45 -16.87 4.83
C SER A 158 6.06 -17.16 3.46
N SER A 159 7.33 -16.79 3.27
CA SER A 159 8.06 -17.04 2.01
C SER A 159 8.13 -18.53 1.63
N LEU A 160 7.98 -19.43 2.62
CA LEU A 160 7.91 -20.88 2.40
C LEU A 160 6.63 -21.33 1.68
N HIS A 161 5.61 -20.45 1.56
CA HIS A 161 4.29 -20.76 1.04
C HIS A 161 3.86 -19.86 -0.12
N ILE A 162 4.80 -19.23 -0.83
CA ILE A 162 4.52 -18.35 -1.99
C ILE A 162 3.65 -19.06 -3.04
N ASP A 163 4.02 -20.28 -3.45
CA ASP A 163 3.28 -21.01 -4.48
C ASP A 163 1.86 -21.37 -4.04
N LYS A 164 1.69 -21.79 -2.78
CA LYS A 164 0.37 -22.08 -2.20
C LYS A 164 -0.50 -20.82 -2.14
N CYS A 165 0.10 -19.69 -1.74
CA CYS A 165 -0.56 -18.40 -1.68
C CYS A 165 -1.02 -17.96 -3.07
N LYS A 166 -0.17 -18.08 -4.09
CA LYS A 166 -0.55 -17.76 -5.47
C LYS A 166 -1.75 -18.57 -5.95
N VAL A 167 -1.77 -19.89 -5.69
CA VAL A 167 -2.92 -20.75 -6.02
C VAL A 167 -4.19 -20.32 -5.28
N ALA A 168 -4.07 -20.00 -3.99
CA ALA A 168 -5.20 -19.51 -3.19
C ALA A 168 -5.75 -18.18 -3.72
N ILE A 169 -4.88 -17.24 -4.09
CA ILE A 169 -5.24 -15.98 -4.72
C ILE A 169 -5.96 -16.21 -6.05
N GLU A 170 -5.43 -17.07 -6.92
CA GLU A 170 -6.07 -17.38 -8.21
C GLU A 170 -7.46 -17.99 -8.04
N ASN A 171 -7.67 -18.83 -7.02
CA ASN A 171 -8.98 -19.40 -6.69
C ASN A 171 -9.93 -18.34 -6.11
N PHE A 172 -9.43 -17.48 -5.22
CA PHE A 172 -10.16 -16.33 -4.71
C PHE A 172 -10.67 -15.43 -5.84
N ILE A 173 -9.79 -15.03 -6.77
CA ILE A 173 -10.14 -14.17 -7.92
C ILE A 173 -11.28 -14.80 -8.73
N LYS A 174 -11.16 -16.08 -9.10
CA LYS A 174 -12.19 -16.81 -9.86
C LYS A 174 -13.53 -16.84 -9.11
N LYS A 175 -13.50 -17.10 -7.81
CA LYS A 175 -14.69 -17.21 -6.96
C LYS A 175 -15.38 -15.86 -6.77
N ILE A 176 -14.62 -14.80 -6.52
CA ILE A 176 -15.14 -13.45 -6.33
C ILE A 176 -15.73 -12.90 -7.63
N TYR A 177 -15.09 -13.14 -8.78
CA TYR A 177 -15.70 -12.83 -10.08
C TYR A 177 -17.03 -13.55 -10.26
N LYS A 178 -17.06 -14.87 -10.02
CA LYS A 178 -18.29 -15.68 -10.19
C LYS A 178 -19.43 -15.27 -9.23
N THR A 179 -19.12 -14.89 -8.00
CA THR A 179 -20.12 -14.66 -6.95
C THR A 179 -20.53 -13.21 -6.80
N LYS A 180 -19.66 -12.26 -7.14
CA LYS A 180 -19.87 -10.81 -6.95
C LYS A 180 -19.65 -9.98 -8.22
N GLY A 181 -19.15 -10.57 -9.32
CA GLY A 181 -18.84 -9.84 -10.55
C GLY A 181 -17.63 -8.92 -10.44
N ILE A 182 -16.82 -9.06 -9.39
CA ILE A 182 -15.64 -8.21 -9.17
C ILE A 182 -14.46 -8.80 -9.93
N GLU A 183 -13.98 -8.07 -10.93
CA GLU A 183 -12.78 -8.42 -11.69
C GLU A 183 -11.53 -7.87 -11.00
N LEU A 184 -10.68 -8.77 -10.51
CA LEU A 184 -9.41 -8.46 -9.87
C LEU A 184 -8.25 -8.90 -10.77
N GLU A 185 -7.22 -8.07 -10.85
CA GLU A 185 -5.92 -8.42 -11.42
C GLU A 185 -4.87 -8.59 -10.32
N ILE A 186 -3.87 -9.44 -10.57
CA ILE A 186 -2.77 -9.72 -9.65
C ILE A 186 -1.47 -9.21 -10.27
N ASP A 187 -0.75 -8.39 -9.52
CA ASP A 187 0.62 -7.97 -9.81
C ASP A 187 1.59 -8.60 -8.80
N ALA A 188 2.82 -8.87 -9.25
CA ALA A 188 3.91 -9.35 -8.42
C ALA A 188 5.02 -8.29 -8.35
N TYR A 189 5.44 -7.96 -7.13
CA TYR A 189 6.50 -7.00 -6.87
C TYR A 189 7.71 -7.72 -6.31
N TYR A 190 8.90 -7.33 -6.76
CA TYR A 190 10.16 -7.98 -6.43
C TYR A 190 11.09 -7.04 -5.67
N ALA A 191 12.00 -7.62 -4.90
CA ALA A 191 13.03 -6.92 -4.15
C ALA A 191 13.99 -6.20 -5.08
N GLU A 192 14.15 -4.90 -4.90
CA GLU A 192 15.12 -4.09 -5.65
C GLU A 192 16.50 -4.09 -5.00
N TYR A 193 16.56 -4.41 -3.70
CA TYR A 193 17.77 -4.38 -2.89
C TYR A 193 17.95 -5.72 -2.19
N ASN A 194 19.22 -6.10 -1.99
CA ASN A 194 19.54 -7.20 -1.08
C ASN A 194 19.34 -6.73 0.36
N PHE A 195 18.68 -7.55 1.18
CA PHE A 195 18.57 -7.32 2.61
C PHE A 195 18.55 -8.64 3.38
N LYS A 196 19.61 -8.89 4.14
CA LYS A 196 19.79 -10.14 4.90
C LYS A 196 19.60 -11.37 4.00
N LYS A 197 18.50 -12.11 4.18
CA LYS A 197 18.14 -13.33 3.43
C LYS A 197 17.40 -13.07 2.12
N ILE A 198 16.97 -11.83 1.90
CA ILE A 198 16.20 -11.42 0.72
C ILE A 198 17.21 -10.96 -0.33
N ALA A 199 17.27 -11.69 -1.44
CA ALA A 199 18.09 -11.31 -2.59
C ALA A 199 17.30 -10.36 -3.51
N GLN A 200 18.01 -9.49 -4.23
CA GLN A 200 17.41 -8.74 -5.32
C GLN A 200 16.75 -9.69 -6.32
N GLY A 201 15.51 -9.40 -6.70
CA GLY A 201 14.68 -10.25 -7.56
C GLY A 201 13.79 -11.24 -6.80
N ASP A 202 13.94 -11.38 -5.49
CA ASP A 202 13.02 -12.17 -4.66
C ASP A 202 11.63 -11.51 -4.62
N LEU A 203 10.57 -12.31 -4.52
CA LEU A 203 9.20 -11.79 -4.44
C LEU A 203 8.96 -11.08 -3.09
N ARG A 204 8.55 -9.80 -3.10
CA ARG A 204 8.22 -9.04 -1.88
C ARG A 204 6.73 -8.91 -1.62
N CYS A 205 5.89 -8.89 -2.66
CA CYS A 205 4.45 -8.67 -2.51
C CYS A 205 3.66 -9.20 -3.71
N PHE A 206 2.50 -9.80 -3.45
CA PHE A 206 1.41 -9.84 -4.45
C PHE A 206 0.42 -8.73 -4.15
N LYS A 207 0.00 -7.98 -5.17
CA LYS A 207 -1.03 -6.95 -5.05
C LYS A 207 -2.22 -7.30 -5.92
N LEU A 208 -3.40 -7.37 -5.31
CA LEU A 208 -4.66 -7.50 -6.02
C LEU A 208 -5.33 -6.14 -6.10
N LYS A 209 -5.86 -5.82 -7.28
CA LYS A 209 -6.61 -4.58 -7.50
C LYS A 209 -7.77 -4.78 -8.47
N PRO A 210 -8.80 -3.92 -8.39
CA PRO A 210 -9.88 -3.94 -9.37
C PRO A 210 -9.36 -3.55 -10.76
N LYS A 211 -9.73 -4.33 -11.77
CA LYS A 211 -9.35 -4.07 -13.16
C LYS A 211 -10.01 -2.81 -13.75
N HIS A 212 -11.16 -2.43 -13.20
CA HIS A 212 -11.97 -1.31 -13.67
C HIS A 212 -12.25 -0.32 -12.54
N LYS A 213 -12.22 0.98 -12.87
CA LYS A 213 -12.37 2.12 -11.95
C LYS A 213 -13.69 2.19 -11.19
N ASN A 214 -14.70 1.42 -11.61
CA ASN A 214 -16.06 1.48 -11.05
C ASN A 214 -16.28 0.51 -9.87
N LEU A 215 -15.22 -0.04 -9.28
CA LEU A 215 -15.34 -1.00 -8.21
C LEU A 215 -14.80 -0.39 -6.91
N ASP A 216 -15.69 -0.20 -5.93
CA ASP A 216 -15.36 0.16 -4.55
C ASP A 216 -14.60 -0.96 -3.79
N ALA A 217 -14.02 -1.92 -4.50
CA ALA A 217 -13.25 -2.98 -3.87
C ALA A 217 -11.85 -2.42 -3.51
N PRO A 218 -11.40 -2.58 -2.25
CA PRO A 218 -10.07 -2.14 -1.83
C PRO A 218 -8.98 -2.93 -2.55
N ALA A 219 -7.76 -2.38 -2.54
CA ALA A 219 -6.58 -3.16 -2.86
C ALA A 219 -6.36 -4.24 -1.79
N LEU A 220 -5.76 -5.37 -2.17
CA LEU A 220 -5.36 -6.42 -1.25
C LEU A 220 -3.87 -6.70 -1.42
N ASP A 221 -3.09 -6.43 -0.38
CA ASP A 221 -1.64 -6.53 -0.38
C ASP A 221 -1.19 -7.78 0.41
N PHE A 222 -0.38 -8.62 -0.20
CA PHE A 222 0.14 -9.85 0.38
C PHE A 222 1.66 -9.75 0.51
N PHE A 223 2.13 -9.23 1.64
CA PHE A 223 3.55 -9.04 1.94
C PHE A 223 4.25 -10.36 2.26
N ILE A 224 5.31 -10.66 1.51
CA ILE A 224 6.10 -11.87 1.70
C ILE A 224 7.11 -11.66 2.83
N LYS A 225 7.06 -12.54 3.82
CA LYS A 225 7.90 -12.52 5.01
C LYS A 225 8.91 -13.66 4.96
N TYR A 226 10.19 -13.31 4.91
CA TYR A 226 11.32 -14.23 4.87
C TYR A 226 11.82 -14.50 6.27
N GLN A 227 11.58 -15.71 6.76
CA GLN A 227 11.93 -16.10 8.13
C GLN A 227 13.15 -17.02 8.21
N ASP A 228 13.91 -16.91 9.29
CA ASP A 228 14.89 -17.89 9.75
C ASP A 228 14.55 -18.39 11.16
N THR A 229 15.56 -18.79 11.94
CA THR A 229 15.40 -19.30 13.29
C THR A 229 14.96 -18.23 14.28
N ASP A 230 15.39 -16.98 14.11
CA ASP A 230 15.17 -15.93 15.10
C ASP A 230 14.49 -14.69 14.50
N GLU A 231 14.72 -14.41 13.22
CA GLU A 231 14.25 -13.21 12.54
C GLU A 231 13.29 -13.49 11.37
N MET A 232 12.37 -12.56 11.17
CA MET A 232 11.48 -12.41 10.03
C MET A 232 11.81 -11.07 9.36
N ASN A 233 12.17 -11.13 8.08
CA ASN A 233 12.58 -9.99 7.29
C ASN A 233 11.63 -9.80 6.10
N TYR A 234 11.33 -8.56 5.75
CA TYR A 234 10.51 -8.25 4.57
C TYR A 234 10.77 -6.84 4.08
N LEU A 235 10.37 -6.58 2.83
CA LEU A 235 10.60 -5.31 2.16
C LEU A 235 9.28 -4.60 1.88
N MET A 236 9.23 -3.32 2.22
CA MET A 236 8.17 -2.38 1.85
C MET A 236 8.80 -1.27 1.02
N SER A 237 8.88 -1.50 -0.30
CA SER A 237 9.22 -0.47 -1.29
C SER A 237 10.58 0.18 -1.02
N SER A 238 10.61 1.29 -0.29
CA SER A 238 11.82 2.03 0.10
C SER A 238 12.57 1.49 1.33
N ARG A 239 12.04 0.49 2.03
CA ARG A 239 12.61 0.04 3.30
C ARG A 239 12.54 -1.46 3.52
N ALA A 240 13.41 -1.94 4.41
CA ALA A 240 13.36 -3.28 4.98
C ALA A 240 12.95 -3.23 6.44
N ILE A 241 12.27 -4.27 6.91
CA ILE A 241 11.85 -4.41 8.31
C ILE A 241 12.33 -5.77 8.83
N THR A 242 12.79 -5.79 10.07
CA THR A 242 13.10 -7.01 10.83
C THR A 242 12.17 -7.11 12.02
N MET A 243 11.63 -8.31 12.23
CA MET A 243 10.78 -8.68 13.36
C MET A 243 11.21 -10.04 13.90
N PRO A 244 10.84 -10.43 15.13
CA PRO A 244 11.04 -11.81 15.60
C PRO A 244 10.30 -12.86 14.75
N ALA A 245 10.98 -13.95 14.39
CA ALA A 245 10.44 -15.02 13.54
C ALA A 245 9.23 -15.74 14.14
N TYR A 246 9.09 -15.75 15.46
CA TYR A 246 7.98 -16.44 16.11
C TYR A 246 6.61 -15.85 15.74
N HIS A 247 6.55 -14.55 15.38
CA HIS A 247 5.31 -13.88 14.95
C HIS A 247 4.65 -14.53 13.73
N ILE A 248 5.44 -15.12 12.83
CA ILE A 248 4.94 -15.84 11.65
C ILE A 248 5.07 -17.36 11.76
N ARG A 249 6.00 -17.87 12.57
CA ARG A 249 6.16 -19.31 12.75
C ARG A 249 4.91 -19.94 13.35
N ASN A 250 4.34 -19.25 14.34
CA ASN A 250 3.07 -19.58 14.94
C ASN A 250 2.10 -18.44 14.61
N THR A 251 0.84 -18.79 14.34
CA THR A 251 -0.23 -17.80 14.22
C THR A 251 -1.33 -18.15 15.21
N GLN A 252 -2.00 -17.13 15.72
CA GLN A 252 -3.17 -17.30 16.57
C GLN A 252 -4.44 -17.14 15.74
N VAL A 253 -5.53 -17.73 16.22
CA VAL A 253 -6.85 -17.55 15.62
C VAL A 253 -7.61 -16.50 16.39
N ARG A 254 -8.18 -15.53 15.68
CA ARG A 254 -9.14 -14.55 16.22
C ARG A 254 -10.46 -14.67 15.47
N ILE A 255 -11.57 -14.46 16.17
CA ILE A 255 -12.88 -14.32 15.53
C ILE A 255 -13.06 -12.86 15.12
N PHE A 256 -13.33 -12.61 13.85
CA PHE A 256 -13.72 -11.30 13.32
C PHE A 256 -14.99 -11.46 12.48
N ARG A 257 -16.04 -10.71 12.83
CA ARG A 257 -17.36 -10.80 12.17
C ARG A 257 -17.92 -12.23 12.07
N GLY A 258 -17.62 -13.06 13.07
CA GLY A 258 -18.12 -14.45 13.16
C GLY A 258 -17.30 -15.50 12.40
N GLU A 259 -16.24 -15.10 11.70
CA GLU A 259 -15.34 -16.01 10.99
C GLU A 259 -13.94 -15.98 11.61
N ASN A 260 -13.18 -17.07 11.42
CA ASN A 260 -11.80 -17.15 11.88
C ASN A 260 -10.88 -16.37 10.96
N ILE A 261 -9.99 -15.58 11.54
CA ILE A 261 -8.83 -14.97 10.88
C ILE A 261 -7.56 -15.39 11.60
N ARG A 262 -6.43 -15.35 10.89
CA ARG A 262 -5.10 -15.54 11.46
C ARG A 262 -4.49 -14.20 11.85
N ILE A 263 -3.90 -14.14 13.04
CA ILE A 263 -3.14 -12.99 13.56
C ILE A 263 -1.73 -13.49 13.97
N PRO A 264 -0.70 -12.62 13.99
CA PRO A 264 0.64 -13.04 14.39
C PRO A 264 0.64 -13.54 15.84
N ASP A 265 1.53 -14.49 16.15
CA ASP A 265 1.76 -14.88 17.54
C ASP A 265 2.27 -13.68 18.35
N ASN A 266 1.91 -13.59 19.63
CA ASN A 266 2.20 -12.43 20.48
C ASN A 266 1.87 -11.08 19.80
N VAL A 267 0.62 -10.95 19.35
CA VAL A 267 0.13 -9.81 18.55
C VAL A 267 0.35 -8.45 19.22
N GLU A 268 0.28 -8.36 20.55
CA GLU A 268 0.53 -7.08 21.23
C GLU A 268 1.98 -6.63 21.11
N ALA A 269 2.94 -7.56 21.20
CA ALA A 269 4.35 -7.25 20.98
C ALA A 269 4.60 -6.85 19.51
N TYR A 270 3.98 -7.56 18.56
CA TYR A 270 4.06 -7.24 17.13
C TYR A 270 3.59 -5.81 16.84
N LEU A 271 2.43 -5.43 17.38
CA LEU A 271 1.89 -4.08 17.20
C LEU A 271 2.71 -3.02 17.95
N THR A 272 3.27 -3.35 19.12
CA THR A 272 4.12 -2.42 19.88
C THR A 272 5.43 -2.14 19.15
N GLU A 273 6.04 -3.15 18.53
CA GLU A 273 7.29 -2.98 17.79
C GLU A 273 7.10 -2.17 16.50
N HIS A 274 5.92 -2.26 15.87
CA HIS A 274 5.59 -1.44 14.70
C HIS A 274 5.18 0.00 15.05
N TYR A 275 4.32 0.16 16.03
CA TYR A 275 3.53 1.39 16.19
C TYR A 275 3.74 2.09 17.53
N GLY A 276 4.51 1.51 18.45
CA GLY A 276 4.66 2.02 19.81
C GLY A 276 3.34 2.00 20.57
N ASP A 277 2.80 3.19 20.91
CA ASP A 277 1.46 3.32 21.50
C ASP A 277 0.36 3.13 20.44
N TRP A 278 0.17 1.89 20.02
CA TRP A 278 -0.83 1.52 19.02
C TRP A 278 -2.27 1.63 19.50
N ARG A 279 -2.49 1.69 20.82
CA ARG A 279 -3.81 1.76 21.45
C ARG A 279 -4.43 3.15 21.29
N THR A 280 -3.63 4.18 21.13
CA THR A 280 -4.08 5.54 20.81
C THR A 280 -4.15 5.72 19.30
N PRO A 281 -5.32 6.03 18.70
CA PRO A 281 -5.41 6.24 17.27
C PRO A 281 -4.59 7.44 16.79
N ASN A 282 -3.75 7.22 15.77
CA ASN A 282 -2.93 8.26 15.15
C ASN A 282 -3.23 8.36 13.64
N LYS A 283 -3.97 9.40 13.23
CA LYS A 283 -4.31 9.67 11.82
C LYS A 283 -3.14 10.20 10.99
N GLU A 284 -2.12 10.72 11.66
CA GLU A 284 -0.92 11.25 11.00
C GLU A 284 0.17 10.19 10.87
N TRP A 285 -0.10 8.96 11.33
CA TRP A 285 0.83 7.85 11.20
C TRP A 285 1.17 7.63 9.73
N ASN A 286 2.46 7.42 9.48
CA ASN A 286 2.93 6.99 8.18
C ASN A 286 4.17 6.11 8.37
N VAL A 287 4.54 5.39 7.31
CA VAL A 287 5.58 4.35 7.36
C VAL A 287 6.96 4.88 7.79
N SER A 288 7.26 6.19 7.67
CA SER A 288 8.52 6.77 8.18
C SER A 288 8.62 6.78 9.71
N MET A 289 7.50 6.55 10.41
CA MET A 289 7.46 6.43 11.88
C MET A 289 7.79 5.01 12.38
N LEU A 290 8.11 4.06 11.49
CA LEU A 290 8.57 2.73 11.89
C LEU A 290 10.00 2.81 12.46
N ASP A 291 10.15 2.49 13.74
CA ASP A 291 11.46 2.48 14.42
C ASP A 291 12.30 1.24 14.08
N ASN A 292 11.67 0.18 13.56
CA ASN A 292 12.28 -1.10 13.21
C ASN A 292 12.61 -1.23 11.70
N ALA A 293 12.67 -0.11 10.98
CA ALA A 293 12.89 -0.08 9.54
C ALA A 293 14.29 0.42 9.15
N THR A 294 14.88 -0.22 8.13
CA THR A 294 16.07 0.27 7.43
C THR A 294 15.64 0.88 6.10
N VAL A 295 15.79 2.20 5.94
CA VAL A 295 15.49 2.89 4.68
C VAL A 295 16.66 2.72 3.70
N PHE A 296 16.36 2.28 2.48
CA PHE A 296 17.34 2.18 1.41
C PHE A 296 17.68 3.57 0.87
N LYS A 297 18.97 3.84 0.69
CA LYS A 297 19.45 5.05 0.00
C LYS A 297 19.48 4.78 -1.50
N HIS A 298 19.15 5.79 -2.29
CA HIS A 298 19.48 5.75 -3.71
C HIS A 298 20.99 5.90 -3.88
N ASP A 299 21.59 5.01 -4.66
CA ASP A 299 22.85 5.28 -5.37
C ASP A 299 22.58 6.13 -6.63
#